data_AF-A0A1I1DNL6-F1
#
_entry.id   AF-A0A1I1DNL6-F1
#
_cell.length_a   1.000
_cell.length_b   1.000
_cell.length_c   1.000
_cell.angle_alpha   90.00
_cell.angle_beta   90.00
_cell.angle_gamma   90.00
#
_symmetry.space_group_name_H-M   'P 1'
#
loop_
_entity.id
_entity.type
_entity.pdbx_description
1 polymer ?
#
loop_
_entity_poly.entity_id
_entity_poly.type
_entity_poly.pdbx_seq_one_letter_code
_entity_poly.pdbx_strand_id
1 'polypeptide(L)'
;MAFEKLTNSIDELNDNVKAFAHSNAEYYKLLIFKQSSKSAISLVTFLIVAFALSTAVAFVSMGIAFAISAALEQPSSGFFIVGGFYLVMIVVFVIFGKKPLTKFMLKKFSREIFNEDD
;
A
#
# COMPACT_ATOMS: atom_id res chain seq x y z
N MET A 1 32.08 34.26 20.45
CA MET A 1 31.78 33.56 21.72
C MET A 1 30.48 32.75 21.68
N ALA A 2 29.32 33.27 21.26
CA ALA A 2 28.07 32.48 21.21
C ALA A 2 28.09 31.35 20.15
N PHE A 3 28.66 31.63 18.97
CA PHE A 3 28.80 30.66 17.88
C PHE A 3 29.74 29.49 18.25
N GLU A 4 30.77 29.77 19.04
CA GLU A 4 31.78 28.82 19.47
C GLU A 4 31.25 27.86 20.54
N LYS A 5 30.37 28.35 21.44
CA LYS A 5 29.61 27.48 22.34
C LYS A 5 28.64 26.57 21.59
N LEU A 6 27.99 27.08 20.54
CA LEU A 6 27.08 26.28 19.72
C LEU A 6 27.83 25.17 18.98
N THR A 7 28.98 25.48 18.36
CA THR A 7 29.83 24.47 17.71
C THR A 7 30.32 23.42 18.70
N ASN A 8 30.80 23.83 19.88
CA ASN A 8 31.28 22.89 20.89
C ASN A 8 30.16 21.97 21.43
N SER A 9 28.95 22.49 21.62
CA SER A 9 27.80 21.66 22.00
C SER A 9 27.34 20.72 20.87
N ILE A 10 27.46 21.12 19.61
CA ILE A 10 27.16 20.26 18.45
C ILE A 10 28.20 19.15 18.31
N ASP A 11 29.47 19.44 18.55
CA ASP A 11 30.54 18.43 18.53
C ASP A 11 30.42 17.43 19.70
N GLU A 12 30.13 17.89 20.92
CA GLU A 12 29.83 16.98 22.05
C GLU A 12 28.57 16.14 21.81
N LEU A 13 27.53 16.70 21.19
CA LEU A 13 26.34 15.94 20.81
C LEU A 13 26.66 14.87 19.76
N ASN A 14 27.50 15.18 18.77
CA ASN A 14 27.92 14.24 17.73
C ASN A 14 28.72 13.06 18.31
N ASP A 15 29.61 13.33 19.27
CA ASP A 15 30.40 12.29 19.94
C ASP A 15 29.53 11.41 20.86
N ASN A 16 28.57 11.99 21.57
CA ASN A 16 27.62 11.23 22.37
C ASN A 16 26.66 10.41 21.50
N VAL A 17 26.18 10.95 20.38
CA VAL A 17 25.34 10.22 19.41
C VAL A 17 26.12 9.09 18.74
N LYS A 18 27.40 9.28 18.41
CA LYS A 18 28.28 8.21 17.92
C LYS A 18 28.48 7.12 18.95
N ALA A 19 28.73 7.46 20.22
CA ALA A 19 28.89 6.48 21.29
C ALA A 19 27.59 5.70 21.57
N PHE A 20 26.44 6.38 21.54
CA PHE A 20 25.12 5.76 21.72
C PHE A 20 24.71 4.89 20.52
N ALA A 21 25.04 5.32 19.30
CA ALA A 21 24.83 4.55 18.08
C ALA A 21 25.75 3.33 18.02
N HIS A 22 27.00 3.45 18.47
CA HIS A 22 27.96 2.36 18.51
C HIS A 22 27.56 1.26 19.51
N SER A 23 26.98 1.62 20.66
CA SER A 23 26.52 0.64 21.66
C SER A 23 25.18 -0.02 21.33
N ASN A 24 24.32 0.61 20.53
CA ASN A 24 22.99 0.09 20.15
C ASN A 24 22.89 -0.34 18.68
N ALA A 25 24.02 -0.36 17.95
CA ALA A 25 24.09 -0.71 16.54
C ALA A 25 23.52 -2.11 16.25
N GLU A 26 23.83 -3.10 17.09
CA GLU A 26 23.28 -4.45 16.94
C GLU A 26 21.76 -4.48 17.10
N TYR A 27 21.24 -3.75 18.08
CA TYR A 27 19.79 -3.65 18.33
C TYR A 27 19.05 -3.02 17.15
N TYR A 28 19.57 -1.92 16.60
CA TYR A 28 18.99 -1.28 15.41
C TYR A 28 19.12 -2.14 14.16
N LYS A 29 20.23 -2.86 13.99
CA LYS A 29 20.42 -3.78 12.87
C LYS A 29 19.37 -4.90 12.90
N LEU A 30 19.09 -5.48 14.07
CA LEU A 30 18.02 -6.47 14.24
C LEU A 30 16.62 -5.87 14.10
N LEU A 31 16.36 -4.67 14.60
CA LEU A 31 15.07 -3.98 14.44
C LEU A 31 14.76 -3.67 12.98
N ILE A 32 15.70 -3.10 12.25
CA ILE A 32 15.56 -2.80 10.83
C ILE A 32 15.35 -4.09 10.05
N PHE A 33 16.12 -5.14 10.35
CA PHE A 33 15.95 -6.44 9.71
C PHE A 33 14.59 -7.08 10.01
N LYS A 34 14.10 -6.99 11.25
CA LYS A 34 12.78 -7.47 11.67
C LYS A 34 11.66 -6.69 10.98
N GLN A 35 11.77 -5.37 10.92
CA GLN A 35 10.77 -4.50 10.31
C GLN A 35 10.73 -4.65 8.78
N SER A 36 11.90 -4.75 8.13
CA SER A 36 12.00 -4.97 6.69
C SER A 36 11.47 -6.35 6.33
N SER A 37 11.84 -7.39 7.07
CA SER A 37 11.36 -8.75 6.86
C SER A 37 9.85 -8.86 7.07
N LYS A 38 9.30 -8.27 8.13
CA LYS A 38 7.84 -8.27 8.38
C LYS A 38 7.08 -7.55 7.26
N SER A 39 7.61 -6.44 6.77
CA SER A 39 7.01 -5.70 5.65
C SER A 39 7.09 -6.50 4.35
N ALA A 40 8.24 -7.10 4.06
CA ALA A 40 8.43 -7.94 2.88
C ALA A 40 7.51 -9.17 2.90
N ILE A 41 7.42 -9.86 4.05
CA ILE A 41 6.51 -11.00 4.23
C ILE A 41 5.06 -10.57 4.02
N SER A 42 4.63 -9.44 4.61
CA SER A 42 3.28 -8.94 4.42
C SER A 42 2.97 -8.60 2.96
N LEU A 43 3.92 -8.02 2.23
CA LEU A 43 3.77 -7.71 0.80
C LEU A 43 3.67 -8.99 -0.03
N VAL A 44 4.54 -9.97 0.22
CA VAL A 44 4.54 -11.25 -0.49
C VAL A 44 3.24 -12.01 -0.22
N THR A 45 2.81 -12.12 1.04
CA THR A 45 1.54 -12.76 1.39
C THR A 45 0.36 -12.03 0.74
N PHE A 46 0.35 -10.69 0.74
CA PHE A 46 -0.68 -9.90 0.07
C PHE A 46 -0.72 -10.19 -1.44
N LEU A 47 0.44 -10.25 -2.11
CA LEU A 47 0.53 -10.57 -3.53
C LEU A 47 0.01 -11.97 -3.85
N ILE A 48 0.36 -12.97 -3.03
CA ILE A 48 -0.12 -14.35 -3.20
C ILE A 48 -1.64 -14.41 -3.06
N VAL A 49 -2.20 -13.80 -2.01
CA VAL A 49 -3.65 -13.77 -1.77
C VAL A 49 -4.37 -12.99 -2.87
N ALA A 50 -3.85 -11.83 -3.26
CA ALA A 50 -4.41 -11.01 -4.33
C ALA A 50 -4.39 -11.75 -5.68
N PHE A 51 -3.31 -12.46 -5.98
CA PHE A 51 -3.21 -13.27 -7.20
C PHE A 51 -4.24 -14.42 -7.22
N ALA A 52 -4.36 -15.15 -6.11
CA ALA A 52 -5.35 -16.22 -5.98
C ALA A 52 -6.79 -15.69 -6.11
N LEU A 53 -7.12 -14.59 -5.43
CA LEU A 53 -8.42 -13.93 -5.55
C LEU A 53 -8.71 -13.41 -6.95
N SER A 54 -7.73 -12.73 -7.57
CA SER A 54 -7.85 -12.22 -8.94
C SER A 54 -8.14 -13.35 -9.92
N THR A 55 -7.48 -14.49 -9.74
CA THR A 55 -7.70 -15.68 -10.56
C THR A 55 -9.11 -16.23 -10.37
N ALA A 56 -9.56 -16.39 -9.12
CA ALA A 56 -10.92 -16.84 -8.82
C ALA A 56 -12.00 -15.93 -9.44
N VAL A 57 -11.84 -14.61 -9.31
CA VAL A 57 -12.75 -13.63 -9.92
C VAL A 57 -12.74 -13.72 -11.44
N ALA A 58 -11.58 -13.92 -12.07
CA ALA A 58 -11.49 -14.10 -13.52
C ALA A 58 -12.30 -15.33 -13.99
N PHE A 59 -12.17 -16.46 -13.30
CA PHE A 59 -12.96 -17.67 -13.62
C PHE A 59 -14.46 -17.46 -13.42
N VAL A 60 -14.87 -16.81 -12.33
CA VAL A 60 -16.29 -16.47 -12.10
C VAL A 60 -16.82 -15.56 -13.20
N SER A 61 -16.04 -14.55 -13.60
CA SER A 61 -16.39 -13.64 -14.68
C SER A 61 -16.56 -14.36 -16.02
N MET A 62 -15.69 -15.33 -16.33
CA MET A 62 -15.84 -16.19 -17.51
C MET A 62 -17.10 -17.05 -17.40
N GLY A 63 -17.38 -17.63 -16.23
CA GLY A 63 -18.59 -18.43 -15.99
C GLY A 63 -19.88 -17.62 -16.22
N ILE A 64 -19.93 -16.38 -15.72
CA ILE A 64 -21.06 -15.47 -15.95
C ILE A 64 -21.19 -15.13 -17.44
N ALA A 65 -20.08 -14.83 -18.12
CA ALA A 65 -20.11 -14.56 -19.56
C ALA A 65 -20.64 -15.76 -20.34
N PHE A 66 -20.20 -16.99 -20.02
CA PHE A 66 -20.71 -18.20 -20.65
C PHE A 66 -22.20 -18.44 -20.36
N ALA A 67 -22.64 -18.23 -19.11
CA ALA A 67 -24.05 -18.38 -18.75
C ALA A 67 -24.95 -17.40 -19.52
N ILE A 68 -24.52 -16.14 -19.65
CA ILE A 68 -25.24 -15.12 -20.42
C ILE A 68 -25.21 -15.46 -21.92
N SER A 69 -24.05 -15.85 -22.46
CA SER A 69 -23.93 -16.27 -23.86
C SER A 69 -24.81 -17.48 -24.21
N ALA A 70 -24.93 -18.44 -23.29
CA ALA A 70 -25.80 -19.60 -23.46
C ALA A 70 -27.29 -19.21 -23.42
N ALA A 71 -27.69 -18.28 -22.54
CA ALA A 71 -29.06 -17.80 -22.45
C ALA A 71 -29.51 -16.98 -23.69
N LEU A 72 -28.55 -16.33 -24.36
CA LEU A 72 -28.79 -15.54 -25.57
C LEU A 72 -28.57 -16.34 -26.86
N GLU A 73 -28.23 -17.64 -26.76
CA GLU A 73 -27.89 -18.53 -27.89
C GLU A 73 -26.80 -17.96 -28.82
N GLN A 74 -26.01 -17.02 -28.33
CA GLN A 74 -24.96 -16.34 -29.08
C GLN A 74 -23.65 -16.31 -28.30
N PRO A 75 -22.57 -16.93 -28.81
CA PRO A 75 -21.33 -17.14 -28.05
C PRO A 75 -20.64 -15.84 -27.62
N SER A 76 -20.76 -14.76 -28.39
CA SER A 76 -20.09 -13.48 -28.15
C SER A 76 -20.86 -12.54 -27.21
N SER A 77 -22.17 -12.72 -27.08
CA SER A 77 -23.06 -11.75 -26.42
C SER A 77 -22.76 -11.55 -24.93
N GLY A 78 -22.48 -12.63 -24.19
CA GLY A 78 -22.14 -12.57 -22.77
C GLY A 78 -20.81 -11.87 -22.49
N PHE A 79 -19.82 -12.02 -23.36
CA PHE A 79 -18.55 -11.29 -23.23
C PHE A 79 -18.73 -9.79 -23.48
N PHE A 80 -19.56 -9.39 -24.45
CA PHE A 80 -19.86 -7.98 -24.70
C PHE A 80 -20.61 -7.33 -23.53
N ILE A 81 -21.59 -8.02 -22.94
CA ILE A 81 -22.36 -7.51 -21.80
C ILE A 81 -21.45 -7.37 -20.57
N VAL A 82 -20.68 -8.41 -20.25
CA VAL A 82 -19.76 -8.39 -19.10
C VAL A 82 -18.65 -7.35 -19.30
N GLY A 83 -18.09 -7.25 -20.50
CA GLY A 83 -17.10 -6.22 -20.85
C GLY A 83 -17.65 -4.80 -20.78
N GLY A 84 -18.88 -4.59 -21.28
CA GLY A 84 -19.58 -3.31 -21.17
C GLY A 84 -19.86 -2.93 -19.71
N PHE A 85 -20.26 -3.88 -18.88
CA PHE A 85 -20.43 -3.68 -17.45
C PHE A 85 -19.12 -3.26 -16.76
N TYR A 86 -18.00 -3.91 -17.08
CA TYR A 86 -16.69 -3.51 -16.55
C TYR A 86 -16.28 -2.10 -16.99
N LEU A 87 -16.56 -1.70 -18.24
CA LEU A 87 -16.31 -0.34 -18.70
C LEU A 87 -17.13 0.70 -17.92
N VAL A 88 -18.42 0.46 -17.72
CA VAL A 88 -19.28 1.35 -16.94
C VAL A 88 -18.78 1.44 -15.50
N MET A 89 -18.43 0.31 -14.89
CA MET A 89 -17.81 0.26 -13.55
C MET A 89 -16.55 1.12 -13.48
N ILE A 90 -15.64 1.02 -14.45
CA ILE A 90 -14.42 1.84 -14.49
C ILE A 90 -14.76 3.32 -14.60
N VAL A 91 -15.70 3.71 -15.48
CA VAL A 91 -16.12 5.11 -15.63
C VAL A 91 -16.69 5.66 -14.31
N VAL A 92 -17.55 4.88 -13.65
CA VAL A 92 -18.09 5.24 -12.33
C VAL A 92 -16.97 5.37 -11.31
N PHE A 93 -16.02 4.43 -11.28
CA PHE A 93 -14.89 4.46 -10.34
C PHE A 93 -13.97 5.66 -10.58
N VAL A 94 -13.76 6.08 -11.82
CA VAL A 94 -12.94 7.26 -12.15
C VAL A 94 -13.63 8.56 -11.73
N ILE A 95 -14.94 8.66 -11.91
CA ILE A 95 -15.72 9.84 -11.53
C ILE A 95 -15.87 9.94 -10.01
N PHE A 96 -16.27 8.84 -9.36
CA PHE A 96 -16.53 8.81 -7.92
C PHE A 96 -15.25 8.64 -7.11
N GLY A 97 -14.27 7.88 -7.59
CA GLY A 97 -13.07 7.49 -6.86
C GLY A 97 -12.09 8.62 -6.58
N LYS A 98 -12.12 9.73 -7.35
CA LYS A 98 -11.24 10.88 -7.09
C LYS A 98 -11.43 11.50 -5.71
N LYS A 99 -12.67 11.58 -5.20
CA LYS A 99 -12.99 12.22 -3.90
C LYS A 99 -12.71 11.34 -2.65
N PRO A 100 -13.07 10.05 -2.61
CA PRO A 100 -12.79 9.18 -1.46
C PRO A 100 -11.34 8.71 -1.41
N LEU A 101 -10.64 8.50 -2.55
CA LEU A 101 -9.20 8.15 -2.50
C LEU A 101 -8.38 9.28 -1.88
N THR A 102 -8.59 10.52 -2.32
CA THR A 102 -7.88 11.67 -1.73
C THR A 102 -8.24 11.81 -0.25
N LYS A 103 -9.51 11.68 0.14
CA LYS A 103 -9.93 11.77 1.54
C LYS A 103 -9.40 10.62 2.42
N PHE A 104 -9.30 9.40 1.88
CA PHE A 104 -8.74 8.24 2.58
C PHE A 104 -7.22 8.34 2.73
N MET A 105 -6.51 8.75 1.67
CA MET A 105 -5.07 9.03 1.74
C MET A 105 -4.79 10.17 2.73
N LEU A 106 -5.50 11.31 2.62
CA LEU A 106 -5.31 12.42 3.55
C LEU A 106 -5.58 12.02 5.00
N LYS A 107 -6.63 11.22 5.28
CA LYS A 107 -6.94 10.79 6.65
C LYS A 107 -5.88 9.84 7.21
N LYS A 108 -5.30 8.97 6.39
CA LYS A 108 -4.25 8.03 6.82
C LYS A 108 -2.91 8.75 7.03
N PHE A 109 -2.51 9.64 6.12
CA PHE A 109 -1.30 10.45 6.26
C PHE A 109 -1.42 11.52 7.35
N SER A 110 -2.58 12.15 7.48
CA SER A 110 -2.84 13.13 8.53
C SER A 110 -2.72 12.49 9.91
N ARG A 111 -3.22 11.26 10.11
CA ARG A 111 -3.18 10.62 11.43
C ARG A 111 -1.80 10.10 11.80
N GLU A 112 -0.99 9.68 10.83
CA GLU A 112 0.38 9.26 11.10
C GLU A 112 1.30 10.45 11.42
N ILE A 113 1.06 11.62 10.79
CA ILE A 113 1.84 12.84 11.04
C ILE A 113 1.34 13.62 12.28
N PHE A 114 0.03 13.66 12.56
CA PHE A 114 -0.52 14.38 13.72
C PHE A 114 -0.53 13.58 15.03
N ASN A 115 -0.26 12.27 15.02
CA ASN A 115 -0.13 11.48 16.25
C ASN A 115 1.33 11.38 16.76
N GLU A 116 2.28 12.12 16.18
CA GLU A 116 3.63 12.28 16.76
C GLU A 116 3.71 13.51 17.70
N ASP A 117 2.62 14.26 17.87
CA ASP A 117 2.56 15.47 18.71
C ASP A 117 1.82 15.30 20.06
N ASP A 118 1.48 14.06 20.48
CA ASP A 118 0.96 13.76 21.84
C ASP A 118 1.91 12.83 22.62
#